data_AF-A0A7S2KVG0-F1
#
_entry.id   AF-A0A7S2KVG0-F1
#
_cell.length_a   1.000
_cell.length_b   1.000
_cell.length_c   1.000
_cell.angle_alpha   90.00
_cell.angle_beta   90.00
_cell.angle_gamma   90.00
#
_symmetry.space_group_name_H-M   'P 1'
#
loop_
_entity.id
_entity.type
_entity.pdbx_description
1 polymer ?
#
loop_
_entity_poly.entity_id
_entity_poly.type
_entity_poly.pdbx_seq_one_letter_code
_entity_poly.pdbx_strand_id
1 'polypeptide(L)'
;KETKTCTQSYFVDEQSYYTQYCDLSRQNNQGCSCTVTGVKMADVPLQDDLRAPAIGYVRADDMYFRRGSFDTSFNYGYMGAGIAIKGDAQYFCEQPDLLATNPQYAWQSGIYKWMEYMPYEFGSTAHKQALKGNFGGTINVLNGPLECPSSMNISEKHVQMVRDRVREICRAGSALGVMLELNQCENSYDRDCQKCDGLEDIYFSCQQDGSCPECNDWEENLLSLAPTVTPAIVKPPTFEDWGKYWNNPNPGTRNGATSSYPSSVWYSIVSVVVLI
;
A
#
# COMPACT_ATOMS: atom_id res chain seq x y z
N LYS A 1 -21.00 16.80 -11.98
CA LYS A 1 -19.83 15.90 -11.81
C LYS A 1 -18.67 16.59 -12.49
N GLU A 2 -17.71 17.13 -11.72
CA GLU A 2 -16.47 17.68 -12.29
C GLU A 2 -15.56 16.52 -12.70
N THR A 3 -15.29 16.40 -14.00
CA THR A 3 -14.27 15.52 -14.54
C THR A 3 -12.92 16.24 -14.45
N LYS A 4 -12.01 15.74 -13.61
CA LYS A 4 -10.62 16.21 -13.59
C LYS A 4 -9.82 15.48 -14.66
N THR A 5 -9.16 16.21 -15.54
CA THR A 5 -8.31 15.70 -16.62
C THR A 5 -6.86 15.61 -16.16
N CYS A 6 -6.23 14.45 -16.37
CA CYS A 6 -4.79 14.27 -16.21
C CYS A 6 -4.09 14.65 -17.53
N THR A 7 -3.02 15.44 -17.46
CA THR A 7 -2.28 15.97 -18.64
C THR A 7 -1.26 14.99 -19.24
N GLN A 8 -1.06 13.81 -18.66
CA GLN A 8 -0.22 12.77 -19.25
C GLN A 8 -1.05 11.87 -20.17
N SER A 9 -0.64 11.79 -21.44
CA SER A 9 -1.13 10.78 -22.37
C SER A 9 -0.42 9.46 -22.07
N TYR A 10 -1.05 8.62 -21.25
CA TYR A 10 -0.46 7.37 -20.77
C TYR A 10 -0.55 6.21 -21.77
N PHE A 11 -1.18 6.39 -22.95
CA PHE A 11 -1.71 5.25 -23.72
C PHE A 11 -1.66 5.44 -25.25
N VAL A 12 -0.73 6.22 -25.78
CA VAL A 12 -0.62 6.47 -27.24
C VAL A 12 -0.16 5.20 -28.00
N ASP A 13 0.48 4.27 -27.31
CA ASP A 13 1.11 3.11 -27.93
C ASP A 13 1.13 1.97 -26.88
N GLU A 14 0.60 0.81 -27.28
CA GLU A 14 0.68 -0.48 -26.56
C GLU A 14 -0.31 -0.72 -25.40
N GLN A 15 -0.98 -1.87 -25.53
CA GLN A 15 -1.79 -2.57 -24.52
C GLN A 15 -1.00 -2.93 -23.22
N SER A 16 0.24 -2.47 -23.07
CA SER A 16 1.24 -2.94 -22.10
C SER A 16 1.11 -2.32 -20.70
N TYR A 17 0.63 -1.09 -20.57
CA TYR A 17 0.51 -0.41 -19.26
C TYR A 17 -0.82 -0.64 -18.54
N TYR A 18 -1.83 -1.18 -19.21
CA TYR A 18 -3.04 -1.63 -18.52
C TYR A 18 -2.86 -3.00 -17.87
N THR A 19 -2.21 -3.93 -18.59
CA THR A 19 -2.00 -5.30 -18.12
C THR A 19 -1.17 -5.36 -16.84
N GLN A 20 -0.29 -4.38 -16.57
CA GLN A 20 0.48 -4.35 -15.32
C GLN A 20 -0.41 -4.24 -14.06
N TYR A 21 -1.59 -3.61 -14.12
CA TYR A 21 -2.50 -3.53 -12.97
C TYR A 21 -3.53 -4.67 -12.93
N CYS A 22 -3.41 -5.63 -13.86
CA CYS A 22 -4.23 -6.82 -13.92
C CYS A 22 -3.35 -8.06 -13.77
N ASP A 23 -3.29 -8.59 -12.55
CA ASP A 23 -2.64 -9.86 -12.27
C ASP A 23 -3.70 -10.92 -11.93
N LEU A 24 -4.00 -11.79 -12.88
CA LEU A 24 -4.95 -12.90 -12.70
C LEU A 24 -4.34 -14.07 -11.91
N SER A 25 -3.00 -14.14 -11.78
CA SER A 25 -2.33 -15.21 -10.99
C SER A 25 -2.52 -15.02 -9.49
N ARG A 26 -2.82 -13.80 -9.07
CA ARG A 26 -3.09 -13.40 -7.69
C ARG A 26 -4.59 -13.34 -7.38
N GLN A 27 -5.42 -14.08 -8.09
CA GLN A 27 -6.87 -14.10 -7.84
C GLN A 27 -7.44 -15.49 -8.07
N ASN A 28 -8.49 -15.85 -7.34
CA ASN A 28 -9.28 -17.04 -7.68
C ASN A 28 -10.33 -16.70 -8.76
N ASN A 29 -11.23 -17.63 -9.04
CA ASN A 29 -12.34 -17.45 -9.98
C ASN A 29 -13.39 -16.40 -9.55
N GLN A 30 -13.26 -15.83 -8.35
CA GLN A 30 -14.05 -14.70 -7.85
C GLN A 30 -13.28 -13.37 -7.94
N GLY A 31 -12.13 -13.36 -8.64
CA GLY A 31 -11.30 -12.20 -8.90
C GLY A 31 -11.94 -11.16 -9.80
N CYS A 32 -11.46 -9.92 -9.72
CA CYS A 32 -11.90 -8.87 -10.62
C CYS A 32 -11.65 -9.28 -12.08
N SER A 33 -12.68 -9.14 -12.92
CA SER A 33 -12.47 -9.24 -14.36
C SER A 33 -11.57 -8.09 -14.82
N CYS A 34 -10.50 -8.43 -15.55
CA CYS A 34 -9.73 -7.46 -16.28
C CYS A 34 -9.40 -8.00 -17.68
N THR A 35 -10.36 -7.81 -18.58
CA THR A 35 -10.16 -8.08 -20.01
C THR A 35 -9.84 -6.78 -20.73
N VAL A 36 -8.73 -6.76 -21.49
CA VAL A 36 -8.42 -5.66 -22.42
C VAL A 36 -9.45 -5.55 -23.54
N THR A 37 -10.11 -6.65 -23.87
CA THR A 37 -11.04 -6.78 -25.00
C THR A 37 -12.31 -5.92 -24.83
N GLY A 38 -12.64 -5.50 -23.60
CA GLY A 38 -13.79 -4.65 -23.29
C GLY A 38 -13.44 -3.20 -22.96
N VAL A 39 -12.15 -2.88 -22.81
CA VAL A 39 -11.68 -1.52 -22.54
C VAL A 39 -11.87 -0.69 -23.80
N LYS A 40 -12.91 0.15 -23.79
CA LYS A 40 -13.16 1.08 -24.89
C LYS A 40 -12.33 2.33 -24.66
N MET A 41 -11.59 2.74 -25.68
CA MET A 41 -11.04 4.08 -25.69
C MET A 41 -12.21 5.06 -25.51
N ALA A 42 -12.09 5.94 -24.54
CA ALA A 42 -13.09 6.90 -24.18
C ALA A 42 -13.00 8.07 -25.17
N ASP A 43 -14.03 8.25 -25.98
CA ASP A 43 -14.22 9.46 -26.78
C ASP A 43 -14.69 10.59 -25.85
N VAL A 44 -13.81 11.08 -24.98
CA VAL A 44 -14.12 12.21 -24.09
C VAL A 44 -13.84 13.51 -24.84
N PRO A 45 -14.82 14.44 -24.97
CA PRO A 45 -14.53 15.77 -25.46
C PRO A 45 -13.60 16.46 -24.46
N LEU A 46 -12.38 16.82 -24.88
CA LEU A 46 -11.51 17.65 -24.06
C LEU A 46 -12.14 19.05 -23.94
N GLN A 47 -12.19 19.60 -22.73
CA GLN A 47 -12.90 20.85 -22.43
C GLN A 47 -12.51 22.04 -23.32
N ASP A 48 -11.29 22.03 -23.89
CA ASP A 48 -10.78 23.10 -24.75
C ASP A 48 -11.00 22.86 -26.26
N ASP A 49 -11.45 21.68 -26.67
CA ASP A 49 -11.86 21.39 -28.05
C ASP A 49 -13.06 20.43 -28.08
N LEU A 50 -14.26 21.01 -28.03
CA LEU A 50 -15.55 20.32 -28.17
C LEU A 50 -15.72 19.55 -29.49
N ARG A 51 -14.75 19.57 -30.41
CA ARG A 51 -14.80 18.90 -31.71
C ARG A 51 -13.78 17.77 -31.88
N ALA A 52 -12.83 17.62 -30.96
CA ALA A 52 -11.84 16.56 -31.01
C ALA A 52 -12.09 15.53 -29.89
N PRO A 53 -12.47 14.27 -30.21
CA PRO A 53 -12.47 13.21 -29.22
C PRO A 53 -11.03 13.00 -28.69
N ALA A 54 -10.90 12.75 -27.39
CA ALA A 54 -9.66 12.31 -26.79
C ALA A 54 -9.33 10.87 -27.25
N ILE A 55 -8.86 10.73 -28.49
CA ILE A 55 -8.50 9.43 -29.07
C ILE A 55 -7.30 8.88 -28.27
N GLY A 56 -7.44 7.65 -27.75
CA GLY A 56 -6.37 6.95 -27.03
C GLY A 56 -6.45 7.02 -25.50
N TYR A 57 -7.54 7.50 -24.90
CA TYR A 57 -7.71 7.52 -23.44
C TYR A 57 -8.60 6.38 -22.97
N VAL A 58 -8.42 5.89 -21.73
CA VAL A 58 -9.36 4.97 -21.10
C VAL A 58 -10.03 5.63 -19.90
N ARG A 59 -11.29 5.27 -19.64
CA ARG A 59 -11.99 5.74 -18.45
C ARG A 59 -11.34 5.20 -17.18
N ALA A 60 -11.20 6.06 -16.18
CA ALA A 60 -10.58 5.67 -14.92
C ALA A 60 -11.38 4.56 -14.18
N ASP A 61 -12.71 4.51 -14.31
CA ASP A 61 -13.54 3.48 -13.69
C ASP A 61 -13.36 2.08 -14.30
N ASP A 62 -12.71 1.98 -15.46
CA ASP A 62 -12.34 0.69 -16.07
C ASP A 62 -10.94 0.21 -15.61
N MET A 63 -10.33 0.89 -14.64
CA MET A 63 -8.90 0.76 -14.32
C MET A 63 -8.62 0.58 -12.82
N TYR A 64 -7.62 -0.23 -12.48
CA TYR A 64 -7.21 -0.53 -11.10
C TYR A 64 -5.96 0.25 -10.64
N PHE A 65 -5.88 1.53 -10.98
CA PHE A 65 -4.82 2.44 -10.50
C PHE A 65 -4.92 2.67 -8.99
N ARG A 66 -3.88 3.28 -8.41
CA ARG A 66 -3.82 3.62 -6.98
C ARG A 66 -4.98 4.58 -6.60
N ARG A 67 -5.79 4.22 -5.60
CA ARG A 67 -6.86 5.06 -5.01
C ARG A 67 -6.99 4.82 -3.51
N GLY A 68 -7.76 5.67 -2.84
CA GLY A 68 -8.03 5.59 -1.41
C GLY A 68 -7.05 6.40 -0.56
N SER A 69 -7.23 6.32 0.77
CA SER A 69 -6.31 6.95 1.73
C SER A 69 -4.98 6.21 1.85
N PHE A 70 -4.95 4.94 1.42
CA PHE A 70 -3.77 4.11 1.27
C PHE A 70 -3.81 3.47 -0.11
N ASP A 71 -2.64 3.29 -0.72
CA ASP A 71 -2.47 2.76 -2.07
C ASP A 71 -3.20 1.42 -2.29
N THR A 72 -4.46 1.51 -2.72
CA THR A 72 -5.24 0.39 -3.19
C THR A 72 -5.10 0.36 -4.70
N SER A 73 -4.27 -0.55 -5.17
CA SER A 73 -3.95 -0.74 -6.57
C SER A 73 -3.95 -2.22 -6.94
N PHE A 74 -3.91 -2.46 -8.25
CA PHE A 74 -4.08 -3.76 -8.88
C PHE A 74 -5.46 -4.35 -8.63
N ASN A 75 -5.96 -5.08 -9.62
CA ASN A 75 -7.21 -5.83 -9.55
C ASN A 75 -7.38 -6.58 -8.20
N TYR A 76 -6.35 -7.27 -7.69
CA TYR A 76 -6.47 -8.03 -6.44
C TYR A 76 -6.58 -7.16 -5.18
N GLY A 77 -6.07 -5.92 -5.21
CA GLY A 77 -6.23 -4.97 -4.12
C GLY A 77 -7.69 -4.50 -4.00
N TYR A 78 -8.33 -4.23 -5.13
CA TYR A 78 -9.76 -3.87 -5.18
C TYR A 78 -10.64 -5.04 -4.75
N MET A 79 -10.32 -6.26 -5.19
CA MET A 79 -10.98 -7.49 -4.73
C MET A 79 -10.90 -7.63 -3.20
N GLY A 80 -9.70 -7.52 -2.63
CA GLY A 80 -9.48 -7.63 -1.19
C GLY A 80 -10.24 -6.58 -0.38
N ALA A 81 -10.23 -5.33 -0.85
CA ALA A 81 -11.01 -4.26 -0.24
C ALA A 81 -12.53 -4.52 -0.32
N GLY A 82 -13.02 -5.10 -1.42
CA GLY A 82 -14.43 -5.44 -1.59
C GLY A 82 -14.89 -6.49 -0.59
N ILE A 83 -14.09 -7.54 -0.42
CA ILE A 83 -14.34 -8.60 0.59
C ILE A 83 -14.36 -7.99 1.99
N ALA A 84 -13.33 -7.22 2.36
CA ALA A 84 -13.20 -6.69 3.72
C ALA A 84 -14.31 -5.68 4.09
N ILE A 85 -14.68 -4.80 3.16
CA ILE A 85 -15.57 -3.66 3.45
C ILE A 85 -17.03 -4.01 3.19
N LYS A 86 -17.30 -4.84 2.18
CA LYS A 86 -18.66 -5.13 1.69
C LYS A 86 -19.04 -6.59 1.78
N GLY A 87 -18.09 -7.49 2.06
CA GLY A 87 -18.31 -8.94 1.98
C GLY A 87 -18.45 -9.43 0.53
N ASP A 88 -18.07 -8.61 -0.45
CA ASP A 88 -18.25 -8.90 -1.88
C ASP A 88 -16.99 -8.55 -2.67
N ALA A 89 -16.35 -9.58 -3.23
CA ALA A 89 -15.15 -9.47 -4.02
C ALA A 89 -15.31 -8.59 -5.27
N GLN A 90 -16.49 -8.51 -5.87
CA GLN A 90 -16.70 -7.77 -7.12
C GLN A 90 -17.07 -6.31 -6.92
N TYR A 91 -17.48 -5.90 -5.72
CA TYR A 91 -18.06 -4.57 -5.48
C TYR A 91 -17.17 -3.42 -5.97
N PHE A 92 -15.88 -3.45 -5.61
CA PHE A 92 -14.92 -2.44 -6.08
C PHE A 92 -14.18 -2.85 -7.37
N CYS A 93 -14.34 -4.08 -7.83
CA CYS A 93 -13.90 -4.47 -9.18
C CYS A 93 -14.74 -3.76 -10.25
N GLU A 94 -16.06 -3.72 -10.04
CA GLU A 94 -17.01 -3.10 -10.96
C GLU A 94 -17.06 -1.58 -10.83
N GLN A 95 -16.64 -1.04 -9.68
CA GLN A 95 -16.74 0.39 -9.34
C GLN A 95 -15.47 0.90 -8.64
N PRO A 96 -14.28 0.78 -9.25
CA PRO A 96 -13.02 1.15 -8.60
C PRO A 96 -12.90 2.66 -8.32
N ASP A 97 -13.61 3.48 -9.08
CA ASP A 97 -13.82 4.93 -8.86
C ASP A 97 -14.19 5.27 -7.41
N LEU A 98 -15.00 4.41 -6.76
CA LEU A 98 -15.57 4.70 -5.45
C LEU A 98 -14.51 4.90 -4.38
N LEU A 99 -13.33 4.30 -4.52
CA LEU A 99 -12.20 4.51 -3.60
C LEU A 99 -11.57 5.91 -3.73
N ALA A 100 -11.81 6.63 -4.83
CA ALA A 100 -11.35 8.01 -5.02
C ALA A 100 -12.46 9.05 -4.78
N THR A 101 -13.72 8.69 -5.00
CA THR A 101 -14.84 9.64 -4.96
C THR A 101 -15.67 9.58 -3.68
N ASN A 102 -15.65 8.45 -2.97
CA ASN A 102 -16.33 8.29 -1.69
C ASN A 102 -15.31 8.30 -0.53
N PRO A 103 -15.33 9.33 0.34
CA PRO A 103 -14.33 9.46 1.40
C PRO A 103 -14.42 8.33 2.44
N GLN A 104 -15.61 7.79 2.71
CA GLN A 104 -15.76 6.66 3.62
C GLN A 104 -15.07 5.42 3.07
N TYR A 105 -15.28 5.11 1.79
CA TYR A 105 -14.62 3.97 1.15
C TYR A 105 -13.12 4.17 0.98
N ALA A 106 -12.68 5.40 0.70
CA ALA A 106 -11.26 5.76 0.65
C ALA A 106 -10.55 5.44 1.98
N TRP A 107 -11.15 5.80 3.12
CA TRP A 107 -10.57 5.51 4.44
C TRP A 107 -10.68 4.04 4.82
N GLN A 108 -11.82 3.41 4.55
CA GLN A 108 -12.01 1.98 4.82
C GLN A 108 -11.02 1.11 4.05
N SER A 109 -10.68 1.47 2.80
CA SER A 109 -9.66 0.74 2.03
C SER A 109 -8.26 0.89 2.64
N GLY A 110 -7.95 2.05 3.21
CA GLY A 110 -6.71 2.24 3.96
C GLY A 110 -6.64 1.42 5.25
N ILE A 111 -7.74 1.36 6.01
CA ILE A 111 -7.82 0.52 7.21
C ILE A 111 -7.73 -0.97 6.83
N TYR A 112 -8.36 -1.40 5.75
CA TYR A 112 -8.18 -2.76 5.20
C TYR A 112 -6.70 -3.06 4.93
N LYS A 113 -5.99 -2.16 4.25
CA LYS A 113 -4.56 -2.32 3.96
C LYS A 113 -3.72 -2.44 5.23
N TRP A 114 -4.11 -1.74 6.29
CA TRP A 114 -3.40 -1.79 7.57
C TRP A 114 -3.70 -3.05 8.39
N MET A 115 -4.97 -3.40 8.50
CA MET A 115 -5.47 -4.43 9.42
C MET A 115 -5.40 -5.84 8.85
N GLU A 116 -5.66 -6.00 7.55
CA GLU A 116 -5.99 -7.29 6.95
C GLU A 116 -5.10 -7.69 5.77
N TYR A 117 -4.56 -6.72 5.02
CA TYR A 117 -3.70 -7.04 3.89
C TYR A 117 -2.44 -7.77 4.33
N MET A 118 -2.22 -8.94 3.73
CA MET A 118 -1.04 -9.78 3.92
C MET A 118 -0.40 -10.04 2.56
N PRO A 119 0.85 -9.59 2.34
CA PRO A 119 1.62 -9.97 1.17
C PRO A 119 1.77 -11.48 1.09
N TYR A 120 1.71 -12.03 -0.12
CA TYR A 120 1.86 -13.46 -0.35
C TYR A 120 3.20 -14.02 0.18
N GLU A 121 4.24 -13.19 0.21
CA GLU A 121 5.59 -13.55 0.62
C GLU A 121 5.74 -13.68 2.16
N PHE A 122 4.94 -12.92 2.92
CA PHE A 122 5.08 -12.76 4.37
C PHE A 122 3.70 -12.67 5.03
N GLY A 123 3.34 -13.67 5.85
CA GLY A 123 2.01 -13.83 6.46
C GLY A 123 1.73 -12.89 7.65
N SER A 124 2.02 -11.59 7.50
CA SER A 124 1.79 -10.57 8.52
C SER A 124 1.06 -9.35 7.98
N THR A 125 0.47 -8.55 8.88
CA THR A 125 -0.22 -7.29 8.58
C THR A 125 0.53 -6.12 9.20
N ALA A 126 0.34 -4.92 8.66
CA ALA A 126 1.00 -3.73 9.20
C ALA A 126 0.58 -3.47 10.65
N HIS A 127 -0.69 -3.70 10.98
CA HIS A 127 -1.19 -3.63 12.35
C HIS A 127 -0.44 -4.56 13.31
N LYS A 128 -0.21 -5.83 12.92
CA LYS A 128 0.57 -6.78 13.75
C LYS A 128 2.00 -6.29 13.97
N GLN A 129 2.64 -5.71 12.97
CA GLN A 129 3.99 -5.15 13.10
C GLN A 129 4.00 -3.94 14.04
N ALA A 130 3.03 -3.03 13.89
CA ALA A 130 2.92 -1.86 14.76
C ALA A 130 2.66 -2.23 16.23
N LEU A 131 1.83 -3.26 16.50
CA LEU A 131 1.62 -3.78 17.86
C LEU A 131 2.89 -4.35 18.51
N LYS A 132 3.86 -4.81 17.71
CA LYS A 132 5.18 -5.26 18.17
C LYS A 132 6.18 -4.10 18.34
N GLY A 133 5.74 -2.86 18.14
CA GLY A 133 6.62 -1.70 18.09
C GLY A 133 7.44 -1.62 16.81
N ASN A 134 7.14 -2.39 15.76
CA ASN A 134 8.05 -2.60 14.63
C ASN A 134 7.69 -1.76 13.39
N PHE A 135 8.20 -0.53 13.30
CA PHE A 135 7.91 0.35 12.16
C PHE A 135 8.40 -0.22 10.82
N GLY A 136 9.62 -0.74 10.76
CA GLY A 136 10.22 -1.31 9.55
C GLY A 136 9.44 -2.53 9.05
N GLY A 137 8.85 -3.29 9.96
CA GLY A 137 7.88 -4.34 9.62
C GLY A 137 6.66 -3.79 8.87
N THR A 138 6.12 -2.64 9.29
CA THR A 138 4.98 -2.00 8.59
C THR A 138 5.36 -1.59 7.16
N ILE A 139 6.56 -1.02 6.98
CA ILE A 139 7.08 -0.63 5.66
C ILE A 139 7.20 -1.86 4.77
N ASN A 140 7.81 -2.94 5.29
CA ASN A 140 8.04 -4.15 4.52
C ASN A 140 6.72 -4.84 4.14
N VAL A 141 5.74 -4.90 5.04
CA VAL A 141 4.41 -5.44 4.73
C VAL A 141 3.69 -4.63 3.65
N LEU A 142 3.79 -3.30 3.69
CA LEU A 142 3.00 -2.45 2.81
C LEU A 142 3.66 -2.20 1.45
N ASN A 143 4.99 -2.11 1.40
CA ASN A 143 5.73 -1.81 0.18
C ASN A 143 7.15 -2.40 0.12
N GLY A 144 7.39 -3.50 0.84
CA GLY A 144 8.70 -4.15 0.97
C GLY A 144 9.45 -4.36 -0.33
N PRO A 145 8.87 -5.02 -1.35
CA PRO A 145 9.59 -5.28 -2.60
C PRO A 145 10.07 -4.04 -3.37
N LEU A 146 9.52 -2.86 -3.07
CA LEU A 146 9.89 -1.60 -3.73
C LEU A 146 10.79 -0.70 -2.86
N GLU A 147 10.81 -0.90 -1.55
CA GLU A 147 11.49 0.00 -0.62
C GLU A 147 12.54 -0.70 0.25
N CYS A 148 12.39 -2.01 0.47
CA CYS A 148 13.26 -2.82 1.31
C CYS A 148 13.97 -3.90 0.46
N PRO A 149 15.25 -4.21 0.71
CA PRO A 149 16.15 -3.49 1.60
C PRO A 149 16.42 -2.06 1.11
N SER A 150 16.56 -1.15 2.07
CA SER A 150 16.74 0.29 1.84
C SER A 150 18.19 0.73 1.99
N SER A 151 19.14 -0.21 2.05
CA SER A 151 20.54 0.13 2.32
C SER A 151 21.10 1.08 1.25
N MET A 152 21.90 2.04 1.71
CA MET A 152 22.41 3.16 0.89
C MET A 152 23.20 2.73 -0.35
N ASN A 153 23.64 1.47 -0.39
CA ASN A 153 24.44 0.91 -1.47
C ASN A 153 23.60 0.25 -2.58
N ILE A 154 22.27 0.17 -2.44
CA ILE A 154 21.38 -0.55 -3.37
C ILE A 154 20.67 0.40 -4.33
N SER A 155 20.03 1.45 -3.83
CA SER A 155 19.26 2.40 -4.64
C SER A 155 18.98 3.68 -3.88
N GLU A 156 19.49 4.82 -4.38
CA GLU A 156 19.23 6.15 -3.81
C GLU A 156 17.71 6.46 -3.75
N LYS A 157 16.95 5.98 -4.73
CA LYS A 157 15.48 6.14 -4.73
C LYS A 157 14.82 5.41 -3.58
N HIS A 158 15.27 4.19 -3.27
CA HIS A 158 14.69 3.39 -2.16
C HIS A 158 15.03 4.04 -0.82
N VAL A 159 16.27 4.50 -0.68
CA VAL A 159 16.74 5.26 0.48
C VAL A 159 15.86 6.49 0.70
N GLN A 160 15.58 7.26 -0.36
CA GLN A 160 14.77 8.46 -0.25
C GLN A 160 13.33 8.14 0.16
N MET A 161 12.71 7.10 -0.41
CA MET A 161 11.36 6.66 -0.02
C MET A 161 11.29 6.28 1.45
N VAL A 162 12.28 5.52 1.95
CA VAL A 162 12.33 5.14 3.36
C VAL A 162 12.66 6.32 4.26
N ARG A 163 13.52 7.25 3.84
CA ARG A 163 13.80 8.51 4.55
C ARG A 163 12.54 9.36 4.71
N ASP A 164 11.72 9.47 3.67
CA ASP A 164 10.46 10.21 3.74
C ASP A 164 9.48 9.54 4.71
N ARG A 165 9.46 8.20 4.80
CA ARG A 165 8.67 7.49 5.82
C ARG A 165 9.16 7.73 7.23
N VAL A 166 10.47 7.73 7.44
CA VAL A 166 11.10 8.08 8.72
C VAL A 166 10.68 9.49 9.14
N ARG A 167 10.79 10.47 8.25
CA ARG A 167 10.37 11.85 8.51
C ARG A 167 8.92 11.93 8.98
N GLU A 168 8.04 11.25 8.25
CA GLU A 168 6.61 11.26 8.50
C GLU A 168 6.22 10.55 9.80
N ILE A 169 6.86 9.44 10.15
CA ILE A 169 6.57 8.77 11.43
C ILE A 169 7.11 9.58 12.61
N CYS A 170 8.28 10.21 12.49
CA CYS A 170 8.79 11.13 13.52
C CYS A 170 7.81 12.28 13.73
N ARG A 171 7.34 12.90 12.64
CA ARG A 171 6.37 14.00 12.70
C ARG A 171 5.06 13.58 13.38
N ALA A 172 4.52 12.42 13.01
CA ALA A 172 3.29 11.90 13.59
C ALA A 172 3.48 11.51 15.06
N GLY A 173 4.59 10.84 15.39
CA GLY A 173 4.97 10.46 16.74
C GLY A 173 5.11 11.66 17.65
N SER A 174 5.87 12.68 17.22
CA SER A 174 6.03 13.95 17.94
C SER A 174 4.70 14.67 18.17
N ALA A 175 3.82 14.72 17.16
CA ALA A 175 2.51 15.35 17.28
C ALA A 175 1.57 14.62 18.27
N LEU A 176 1.72 13.30 18.39
CA LEU A 176 0.89 12.46 19.26
C LEU A 176 1.54 12.17 20.62
N GLY A 177 2.81 12.55 20.79
CA GLY A 177 3.63 12.20 21.95
C GLY A 177 3.82 10.69 22.09
N VAL A 178 4.05 9.97 20.99
CA VAL A 178 4.31 8.53 21.00
C VAL A 178 5.54 8.19 20.18
N MET A 179 6.19 7.09 20.54
CA MET A 179 7.35 6.57 19.84
C MET A 179 7.09 5.15 19.35
N LEU A 180 7.57 4.85 18.14
CA LEU A 180 7.53 3.53 17.55
C LEU A 180 8.98 3.11 17.27
N GLU A 181 9.37 1.95 17.76
CA GLU A 181 10.71 1.41 17.51
C GLU A 181 10.89 1.11 16.01
N LEU A 182 12.14 1.19 15.53
CA LEU A 182 12.40 1.09 14.10
C LEU A 182 12.32 -0.36 13.58
N ASN A 183 13.00 -1.32 14.23
CA ASN A 183 12.93 -2.74 13.84
C ASN A 183 12.80 -3.67 15.06
N GLN A 184 11.91 -3.35 16.00
CA GLN A 184 11.72 -4.19 17.17
C GLN A 184 11.20 -5.58 16.79
N CYS A 185 12.00 -6.60 17.09
CA CYS A 185 11.58 -7.99 17.02
C CYS A 185 12.19 -8.76 18.18
N GLU A 186 11.34 -9.26 19.07
CA GLU A 186 11.78 -9.99 20.26
C GLU A 186 12.54 -11.28 19.93
N ASN A 187 12.28 -11.88 18.75
CA ASN A 187 12.91 -13.12 18.31
C ASN A 187 13.23 -13.07 16.80
N SER A 188 14.50 -13.26 16.44
CA SER A 188 14.96 -13.32 15.04
C SER A 188 14.42 -14.52 14.26
N TYR A 189 13.90 -15.53 14.94
CA TYR A 189 13.22 -16.69 14.34
C TYR A 189 11.71 -16.52 14.22
N ASP A 190 11.13 -15.40 14.68
CA ASP A 190 9.72 -15.11 14.47
C ASP A 190 9.48 -14.90 12.96
N ARG A 191 8.80 -15.85 12.33
CA ARG A 191 8.44 -15.77 10.91
C ARG A 191 7.44 -14.64 10.63
N ASP A 192 6.81 -14.12 11.68
CA ASP A 192 5.91 -12.97 11.67
C ASP A 192 6.65 -11.67 12.06
N CYS A 193 7.98 -11.67 12.21
CA CYS A 193 8.78 -10.45 12.31
C CYS A 193 9.25 -10.04 10.91
N GLN A 194 8.75 -8.91 10.40
CA GLN A 194 9.23 -8.33 9.15
C GLN A 194 10.20 -7.19 9.45
N LYS A 195 11.24 -7.01 8.65
CA LYS A 195 12.20 -5.90 8.83
C LYS A 195 12.41 -5.17 7.52
N CYS A 196 12.74 -3.88 7.59
CA CYS A 196 13.22 -3.14 6.44
C CYS A 196 14.71 -2.85 6.64
N ASP A 197 15.56 -3.73 6.12
CA ASP A 197 17.01 -3.60 6.28
C ASP A 197 17.49 -2.22 5.79
N GLY A 198 18.39 -1.58 6.55
CA GLY A 198 18.89 -0.23 6.29
C GLY A 198 18.02 0.90 6.88
N LEU A 199 16.84 0.62 7.43
CA LEU A 199 15.98 1.64 8.04
C LEU A 199 16.67 2.40 9.19
N GLU A 200 17.36 1.68 10.08
CA GLU A 200 18.10 2.28 11.19
C GLU A 200 19.25 3.16 10.70
N ASP A 201 20.00 2.71 9.71
CA ASP A 201 21.09 3.50 9.11
C ASP A 201 20.55 4.79 8.48
N ILE A 202 19.39 4.72 7.81
CA ILE A 202 18.70 5.90 7.27
C ILE A 202 18.25 6.83 8.40
N TYR A 203 17.67 6.28 9.47
CA TYR A 203 17.27 7.08 10.63
C TYR A 203 18.46 7.81 11.26
N PHE A 204 19.54 7.10 11.59
CA PHE A 204 20.70 7.73 12.22
C PHE A 204 21.41 8.73 11.29
N SER A 205 21.53 8.41 9.99
CA SER A 205 22.12 9.33 9.02
C SER A 205 21.26 10.58 8.85
N CYS A 206 19.93 10.46 8.84
CA CYS A 206 19.03 11.60 8.66
C CYS A 206 18.95 12.53 9.89
N GLN A 207 19.20 11.98 11.09
CA GLN A 207 19.41 12.79 12.29
C GLN A 207 20.77 13.50 12.25
N GLN A 208 21.83 12.79 11.85
CA GLN A 208 23.20 13.34 11.81
C GLN A 208 23.36 14.45 10.76
N ASP A 209 22.75 14.29 9.58
CA ASP A 209 22.83 15.26 8.49
C ASP A 209 21.75 16.37 8.57
N GLY A 210 20.80 16.25 9.50
CA GLY A 210 19.72 17.21 9.73
C GLY A 210 18.61 17.19 8.66
N SER A 211 18.53 16.15 7.82
CA SER A 211 17.51 16.02 6.78
C SER A 211 16.14 15.54 7.27
N CYS A 212 16.05 15.10 8.53
CA CYS A 212 14.80 14.78 9.22
C CYS A 212 14.72 15.53 10.55
N PRO A 213 14.55 16.88 10.52
CA PRO A 213 14.46 17.68 11.75
C PRO A 213 13.29 17.29 12.66
N GLU A 214 12.24 16.67 12.11
CA GLU A 214 11.08 16.17 12.83
C GLU A 214 11.42 15.03 13.81
N CYS A 215 12.55 14.35 13.59
CA CYS A 215 13.06 13.28 14.45
C CYS A 215 13.89 13.80 15.62
N ASN A 216 14.21 15.10 15.69
CA ASN A 216 15.00 15.65 16.81
C ASN A 216 14.21 15.65 18.12
N ASP A 217 12.89 15.86 18.04
CA ASP A 217 12.00 15.81 19.21
C ASP A 217 11.54 14.38 19.50
N TRP A 218 11.79 13.44 18.58
CA TRP A 218 11.43 12.03 18.69
C TRP A 218 12.43 11.25 19.55
N GLU A 219 12.65 11.72 20.77
CA GLU A 219 13.48 11.05 21.78
C GLU A 219 12.62 10.23 22.75
N GLU A 220 13.27 9.34 23.51
CA GLU A 220 12.67 8.40 24.48
C GLU A 220 11.74 9.06 25.53
N ASN A 221 11.75 10.39 25.64
CA ASN A 221 10.99 11.16 26.61
C ASN A 221 9.57 11.57 26.15
N LEU A 222 9.17 11.28 24.91
CA LEU A 222 7.80 11.48 24.43
C LEU A 222 6.91 10.27 24.78
N LEU A 223 6.67 10.04 26.06
CA LEU A 223 5.62 9.14 26.53
C LEU A 223 4.40 9.97 26.90
N SER A 224 3.51 10.17 25.92
CA SER A 224 2.13 10.58 26.19
C SER A 224 1.49 9.52 27.08
N LEU A 225 0.88 9.97 28.18
CA LEU A 225 -0.06 9.19 28.99
C LEU A 225 -1.36 8.94 28.20
N ALA A 226 -1.25 8.42 26.98
CA ALA A 226 -2.39 8.12 26.15
C ALA A 226 -3.34 7.23 26.97
N PRO A 227 -4.66 7.53 26.98
CA PRO A 227 -5.61 6.75 27.73
C PRO A 227 -5.51 5.29 27.27
N THR A 228 -5.17 4.42 28.22
CA THR A 228 -5.02 2.98 28.02
C THR A 228 -6.41 2.40 27.83
N VAL A 229 -7.03 2.64 26.68
CA VAL A 229 -8.17 1.84 26.26
C VAL A 229 -7.55 0.54 25.78
N THR A 230 -7.53 -0.48 26.62
CA THR A 230 -7.12 -1.83 26.22
C THR A 230 -8.02 -2.23 25.06
N PRO A 231 -7.53 -2.31 23.82
CA PRO A 231 -8.36 -2.72 22.70
C PRO A 231 -8.80 -4.16 22.95
N ALA A 232 -10.05 -4.49 22.61
CA ALA A 232 -10.46 -5.89 22.58
C ALA A 232 -9.61 -6.58 21.50
N ILE A 233 -8.66 -7.43 21.93
CA ILE A 233 -7.82 -8.19 21.01
C ILE A 233 -8.71 -9.24 20.34
N VAL A 234 -9.25 -8.90 19.17
CA VAL A 234 -9.83 -9.88 18.27
C VAL A 234 -8.66 -10.59 17.58
N LYS A 235 -8.64 -11.92 17.60
CA LYS A 235 -7.61 -12.66 16.87
C LYS A 235 -7.73 -12.32 15.38
N PRO A 236 -6.68 -11.77 14.76
CA PRO A 236 -6.72 -11.48 13.34
C PRO A 236 -6.84 -12.78 12.54
N PRO A 237 -7.47 -12.76 11.36
CA PRO A 237 -7.53 -13.92 10.48
C PRO A 237 -6.12 -14.43 10.16
N THR A 238 -5.95 -15.74 10.12
CA THR A 238 -4.67 -16.37 9.77
C THR A 238 -4.48 -16.38 8.26
N PHE A 239 -3.25 -16.66 7.79
CA PHE A 239 -3.01 -16.80 6.37
C PHE A 239 -3.89 -17.89 5.72
N GLU A 240 -4.18 -18.97 6.45
CA GLU A 240 -5.07 -20.04 6.02
C GLU A 240 -6.52 -19.56 5.81
N ASP A 241 -7.00 -18.61 6.63
CA ASP A 241 -8.33 -18.00 6.46
C ASP A 241 -8.44 -17.26 5.12
N TRP A 242 -7.31 -16.74 4.62
CA TRP A 242 -7.20 -16.10 3.32
C TRP A 242 -6.94 -17.09 2.18
N GLY A 243 -6.30 -18.22 2.45
CA GLY A 243 -5.90 -19.22 1.45
C GLY A 243 -7.03 -19.70 0.54
N LYS A 244 -8.27 -19.72 1.05
CA LYS A 244 -9.49 -20.04 0.27
C LYS A 244 -9.78 -19.05 -0.87
N TYR A 245 -9.28 -17.82 -0.79
CA TYR A 245 -9.47 -16.77 -1.80
C TYR A 245 -8.34 -16.70 -2.84
N TRP A 246 -7.19 -17.35 -2.58
CA TRP A 246 -6.01 -17.27 -3.46
C TRP A 246 -5.79 -18.54 -4.30
N ASN A 247 -6.68 -19.53 -4.24
CA ASN A 247 -6.58 -20.77 -5.00
C ASN A 247 -5.20 -21.45 -4.91
N ASN A 248 -4.54 -21.39 -3.74
CA ASN A 248 -3.26 -22.07 -3.54
C ASN A 248 -3.49 -23.50 -3.01
N PRO A 249 -3.26 -24.56 -3.81
CA PRO A 249 -3.43 -25.94 -3.37
C PRO A 249 -2.34 -26.39 -2.37
N ASN A 250 -1.30 -25.59 -2.13
CA ASN A 250 -0.23 -25.88 -1.16
C ASN A 250 0.22 -24.60 -0.43
N PRO A 251 -0.43 -24.21 0.68
CA PRO A 251 -0.04 -23.04 1.48
C PRO A 251 1.37 -23.14 2.10
N GLY A 252 2.06 -24.28 1.99
CA GLY A 252 3.35 -24.56 2.63
C GLY A 252 4.61 -24.46 1.76
N THR A 253 4.50 -24.25 0.44
CA THR A 253 5.69 -24.25 -0.45
C THR A 253 5.97 -22.86 -1.01
N ARG A 254 6.91 -22.16 -0.35
CA ARG A 254 7.57 -20.94 -0.84
C ARG A 254 8.43 -21.29 -2.06
N ASN A 255 7.95 -21.01 -3.26
CA ASN A 255 8.80 -20.91 -4.44
C ASN A 255 8.86 -19.44 -4.84
N GLY A 256 10.06 -18.87 -4.77
CA GLY A 256 10.34 -17.47 -5.07
C GLY A 256 9.96 -17.15 -6.51
N ALA A 257 8.94 -16.31 -6.67
CA ALA A 257 8.68 -15.63 -7.92
C ALA A 257 9.56 -14.39 -7.97
N THR A 258 10.60 -14.42 -8.81
CA THR A 258 11.33 -13.22 -9.21
C THR A 258 10.41 -12.36 -10.06
N SER A 259 9.89 -11.27 -9.49
CA SER A 259 9.10 -10.28 -10.20
C SER A 259 9.99 -9.10 -10.59
N SER A 260 10.18 -8.91 -11.89
CA SER A 260 10.83 -7.74 -12.47
C SER A 260 9.79 -6.61 -12.61
N TYR A 261 9.79 -5.66 -11.69
CA TYR A 261 8.93 -4.47 -11.78
C TYR A 261 9.65 -3.32 -12.51
N PRO A 262 9.02 -2.66 -13.49
CA PRO A 262 9.53 -1.41 -14.03
C PRO A 262 9.23 -0.26 -13.05
N SER A 263 10.25 0.54 -12.78
CA SER A 263 10.21 1.68 -11.86
C SER A 263 9.32 2.81 -12.40
N SER A 264 8.22 3.13 -11.70
CA SER A 264 7.55 4.42 -11.84
C SER A 264 7.32 5.03 -10.45
N VAL A 265 7.59 6.33 -10.37
CA VAL A 265 7.72 7.18 -9.17
C VAL A 265 6.33 7.48 -8.57
N TRP A 266 6.29 8.09 -7.37
CA TRP A 266 5.31 9.10 -6.88
C TRP A 266 4.55 8.76 -5.57
N TYR A 267 5.05 9.42 -4.50
CA TYR A 267 4.56 9.97 -3.22
C TYR A 267 3.50 9.35 -2.28
N SER A 268 3.82 9.57 -1.00
CA SER A 268 3.31 9.07 0.28
C SER A 268 1.95 9.63 0.76
N ILE A 269 1.16 8.75 1.39
CA ILE A 269 0.26 9.07 2.52
C ILE A 269 0.25 7.83 3.43
N VAL A 270 1.02 7.82 4.53
CA VAL A 270 1.08 6.67 5.47
C VAL A 270 0.91 7.05 6.94
N SER A 271 0.97 8.34 7.30
CA SER A 271 1.19 8.75 8.69
C SER A 271 -0.05 8.64 9.60
N VAL A 272 -1.28 8.53 9.08
CA VAL A 272 -2.51 8.63 9.90
C VAL A 272 -3.09 7.28 10.35
N VAL A 273 -2.79 6.18 9.65
CA VAL A 273 -3.46 4.88 9.91
C VAL A 273 -2.84 4.13 11.11
N VAL A 274 -1.70 4.59 11.63
CA VAL A 274 -0.92 3.85 12.64
C VAL A 274 -1.66 3.66 13.97
N LEU A 275 -2.65 4.48 14.32
CA LEU A 275 -3.09 4.62 15.72
C LEU A 275 -4.62 4.71 15.94
N ILE A 276 -5.44 4.14 15.05
CA ILE A 276 -6.86 3.83 15.35
C ILE A 276 -6.96 2.36 15.76
#